data_AF-A0AAP0RLU5-F1
#
_entry.id   AF-A0AAP0RLU5-F1
#
_cell.length_a   1.000
_cell.length_b   1.000
_cell.length_c   1.000
_cell.angle_alpha   90.00
_cell.angle_beta   90.00
_cell.angle_gamma   90.00
#
_symmetry.space_group_name_H-M   'P 1'
#
loop_
_entity.id
_entity.type
_entity.pdbx_description
1 polymer ?
#
loop_
_entity_poly.entity_id
_entity_poly.type
_entity_poly.pdbx_seq_one_letter_code
_entity_poly.pdbx_strand_id
1 'polypeptide(L)'
;MKGHLLVERDEPANTKLSSNKTVRRVRVRGGNVKWRALKLDTGNYSWGSEAITQEDPSPYVVCNASNNELVKTQTLVKSAIIQVDAAPFK
;
A
#
# COMPACT_ATOMS: atom_id res chain seq x y z
N MET A 1 -30.63 6.21 -24.99
CA MET A 1 -30.03 6.79 -23.76
C MET A 1 -29.31 5.68 -23.00
N LYS A 2 -27.99 5.53 -23.19
CA LYS A 2 -27.22 4.43 -22.58
C LYS A 2 -26.89 4.78 -21.12
N GLY A 3 -27.75 4.34 -20.20
CA GLY A 3 -27.41 4.27 -18.78
C GLY A 3 -26.55 3.03 -18.52
N HIS A 4 -25.26 3.08 -18.84
CA HIS A 4 -24.32 2.07 -18.38
C HIS A 4 -24.02 2.33 -16.90
N LEU A 5 -24.31 1.36 -16.02
CA LEU A 5 -23.92 1.36 -14.61
C LEU A 5 -22.41 1.70 -14.48
N LEU A 6 -22.08 2.87 -13.94
CA LEU A 6 -20.70 3.31 -13.69
C LEU A 6 -20.10 2.73 -12.39
N VAL A 7 -20.70 1.69 -11.82
CA VAL A 7 -20.39 1.22 -10.45
C VAL A 7 -19.52 -0.06 -10.45
N GLU A 8 -19.42 -0.78 -11.56
CA GLU A 8 -18.94 -2.18 -11.52
C GLU A 8 -17.45 -2.42 -11.83
N ARG A 9 -16.66 -1.41 -12.20
CA ARG A 9 -15.28 -1.66 -12.66
C ARG A 9 -14.28 -0.78 -11.94
N ASP A 10 -13.70 -1.32 -10.88
CA ASP A 10 -12.48 -0.78 -10.32
C ASP A 10 -11.44 -1.90 -10.17
N GLU A 11 -10.33 -1.76 -10.87
CA GLU A 11 -9.27 -2.77 -10.91
C GLU A 11 -8.36 -2.68 -9.67
N PRO A 12 -7.85 -3.82 -9.16
CA PRO A 12 -6.93 -3.84 -8.04
C PRO A 12 -5.63 -3.12 -8.39
N ALA A 13 -5.06 -2.43 -7.41
CA ALA A 13 -3.87 -1.59 -7.60
C ALA A 13 -2.56 -2.37 -7.68
N ASN A 14 -2.48 -3.53 -7.00
CA ASN A 14 -1.28 -4.36 -6.87
C ASN A 14 -0.01 -3.55 -6.56
N THR A 15 -0.09 -2.70 -5.53
CA THR A 15 0.96 -1.76 -5.12
C THR A 15 2.32 -2.44 -4.97
N LYS A 16 3.35 -1.92 -5.66
CA LYS A 16 4.70 -2.47 -5.64
C LYS A 16 5.68 -1.60 -4.86
N LEU A 17 6.75 -2.24 -4.40
CA LEU A 17 7.91 -1.56 -3.86
C LEU A 17 8.74 -0.95 -4.99
N SER A 18 8.87 0.37 -5.01
CA SER A 18 9.68 1.09 -6.00
C SER A 18 9.91 2.53 -5.55
N SER A 19 11.13 3.02 -5.75
CA SER A 19 11.52 4.42 -5.52
C SER A 19 10.76 5.43 -6.38
N ASN A 20 10.17 4.99 -7.50
CA ASN A 20 9.30 5.83 -8.31
C ASN A 20 7.89 5.86 -7.72
N LYS A 21 7.72 6.62 -6.64
CA LYS A 21 6.44 6.79 -5.93
C LYS A 21 5.35 7.24 -6.90
N THR A 22 4.32 6.40 -7.03
CA THR A 22 3.20 6.63 -7.94
C THR A 22 1.89 6.42 -7.19
N VAL A 23 1.10 7.49 -7.08
CA VAL A 23 -0.23 7.48 -6.45
C VAL A 23 -1.23 8.14 -7.38
N ARG A 24 -2.31 7.43 -7.71
CA ARG A 24 -3.37 7.91 -8.60
C ARG A 24 -4.59 8.35 -7.81
N ARG A 25 -5.12 9.53 -8.16
CA ARG A 25 -6.39 10.03 -7.65
C ARG A 25 -7.56 9.32 -8.34
N VAL A 26 -8.48 8.73 -7.59
CA VAL A 26 -9.67 8.04 -8.11
C VAL A 26 -10.93 8.76 -7.62
N ARG A 27 -11.79 9.18 -8.56
CA ARG A 27 -13.11 9.74 -8.25
C ARG A 27 -14.04 8.61 -7.83
N VAL A 28 -14.68 8.74 -6.68
CA VAL A 28 -15.69 7.78 -6.23
C VAL A 28 -17.06 8.41 -6.10
N ARG A 29 -18.08 7.56 -5.89
CA ARG A 29 -19.48 7.98 -5.69
C ARG A 29 -19.59 9.01 -4.58
N GLY A 30 -20.55 9.92 -4.71
CA GLY A 30 -20.92 10.85 -3.65
C GLY A 30 -19.95 12.01 -3.46
N GLY A 31 -19.18 12.37 -4.48
CA GLY A 31 -18.39 13.59 -4.39
C GLY A 31 -17.01 13.42 -3.77
N ASN A 32 -16.60 12.19 -3.39
CA ASN A 32 -15.34 11.90 -2.70
C ASN A 32 -14.19 11.41 -3.60
N VAL A 33 -12.98 11.43 -3.07
CA VAL A 33 -11.75 11.00 -3.73
C VAL A 33 -11.07 9.92 -2.90
N LYS A 34 -10.58 8.86 -3.56
CA LYS A 34 -9.68 7.86 -2.96
C LYS A 34 -8.32 7.92 -3.63
N TRP A 35 -7.26 7.77 -2.85
CA TRP A 35 -5.88 7.70 -3.35
C TRP A 35 -5.50 6.23 -3.53
N ARG A 36 -5.18 5.86 -4.78
CA ARG A 36 -4.70 4.52 -5.13
C ARG A 36 -3.19 4.55 -5.25
N ALA A 37 -2.50 3.95 -4.28
CA ALA A 37 -1.07 3.70 -4.41
C ALA A 37 -0.82 2.64 -5.49
N LEU A 38 0.18 2.86 -6.34
CA LEU A 38 0.65 1.90 -7.35
C LEU A 38 2.09 1.50 -7.07
N LYS A 39 2.90 2.46 -6.63
CA LYS A 39 4.30 2.26 -6.24
C LYS A 39 4.59 3.10 -5.01
N LEU A 40 5.19 2.48 -4.01
CA LEU A 40 5.64 3.12 -2.77
C LEU A 40 7.03 2.57 -2.40
N ASP A 41 7.84 3.37 -1.76
CA ASP A 41 9.15 3.02 -1.20
C ASP A 41 9.21 3.32 0.30
N THR A 42 8.47 4.30 0.75
CA THR A 42 8.46 4.82 2.12
C THR A 42 7.16 4.45 2.83
N GLY A 43 7.24 4.26 4.16
CA GLY A 43 6.07 4.04 5.02
C GLY A 43 6.31 4.55 6.43
N ASN A 44 5.24 4.99 7.10
CA ASN A 44 5.29 5.45 8.49
C ASN A 44 4.87 4.32 9.44
N TYR A 45 5.75 3.91 10.34
CA TYR A 45 5.58 2.74 11.21
C TYR A 45 5.67 3.12 12.68
N SER A 46 4.81 2.52 13.51
CA SER A 46 4.71 2.81 14.94
C SER A 46 5.29 1.68 15.78
N TRP A 47 6.14 2.02 16.75
CA TRP A 47 6.57 1.13 17.82
C TRP A 47 5.74 1.42 19.07
N GLY A 48 4.77 0.53 19.32
CA GLY A 48 3.71 0.77 20.29
C GLY A 48 4.16 0.82 21.76
N SER A 49 5.20 0.07 22.15
CA SER A 49 5.69 0.04 23.53
C SER A 49 6.38 1.33 23.95
N GLU A 50 6.99 2.04 23.00
CA GLU A 50 7.79 3.24 23.19
C GLU A 50 7.01 4.49 22.76
N ALA A 51 5.81 4.32 22.21
CA ALA A 51 4.97 5.38 21.64
C ALA A 51 5.71 6.24 20.58
N ILE A 52 6.61 5.60 19.81
CA ILE A 52 7.38 6.25 18.75
C ILE A 52 6.80 5.88 17.39
N THR A 53 6.86 6.81 16.44
CA THR A 53 6.45 6.59 15.06
C THR A 53 7.48 7.21 14.13
N GLN A 54 8.01 6.44 13.19
CA GLN A 54 9.09 6.85 12.29
C GLN A 54 8.84 6.38 10.86
N GLU A 55 9.32 7.18 9.90
CA GLU A 55 9.31 6.83 8.49
C GLU A 55 10.50 5.92 8.16
N ASP A 56 10.23 4.79 7.51
CA ASP A 56 11.25 3.90 6.96
C ASP A 56 11.23 3.96 5.42
N PRO A 57 12.40 4.21 4.78
CA PRO A 57 12.54 4.30 3.33
C PRO A 57 12.64 2.97 2.55
N SER A 58 12.70 1.79 3.19
CA SER A 58 12.85 0.52 2.44
C SER A 58 12.21 -0.70 3.12
N PRO A 59 10.86 -0.80 3.15
CA PRO A 59 10.17 -1.98 3.63
C PRO A 59 10.22 -3.12 2.60
N TYR A 60 10.28 -4.37 3.06
CA TYR A 60 10.20 -5.57 2.22
C TYR A 60 9.10 -6.52 2.71
N VAL A 61 8.32 -7.10 1.80
CA VAL A 61 7.28 -8.08 2.15
C VAL A 61 7.90 -9.44 2.41
N VAL A 62 7.68 -9.98 3.61
CA VAL A 62 8.22 -11.28 4.05
C VAL A 62 7.16 -12.37 4.03
N CYS A 63 5.94 -12.05 4.46
CA CYS A 63 4.86 -13.03 4.54
C CYS A 63 3.50 -12.38 4.24
N ASN A 64 2.62 -13.18 3.64
CA ASN A 64 1.22 -12.85 3.47
C ASN A 64 0.39 -14.10 3.71
N ALA A 65 -0.61 -14.01 4.59
CA ALA A 65 -1.45 -15.16 4.95
C ALA A 65 -2.36 -15.64 3.80
N SER A 66 -2.71 -14.75 2.85
CA SER A 66 -3.70 -15.07 1.81
C SER A 66 -3.11 -15.65 0.54
N ASN A 67 -1.95 -15.16 0.09
CA ASN A 67 -1.31 -15.61 -1.15
C ASN A 67 0.22 -15.37 -1.12
N ASN A 68 0.99 -16.44 -1.31
CA ASN A 68 2.46 -16.41 -1.37
C ASN A 68 3.02 -15.71 -2.62
N GLU A 69 2.25 -15.61 -3.71
CA GLU A 69 2.68 -14.88 -4.90
C GLU A 69 2.85 -13.38 -4.63
N LEU A 70 2.11 -12.86 -3.66
CA LEU A 70 2.21 -11.45 -3.25
C LEU A 70 3.54 -11.17 -2.55
N VAL A 71 4.12 -12.16 -1.88
CA VAL A 71 5.47 -12.09 -1.30
C VAL A 71 6.52 -12.09 -2.41
N LYS A 72 6.42 -13.05 -3.34
CA LYS A 72 7.38 -13.17 -4.47
C LYS A 72 7.45 -11.90 -5.31
N THR A 73 6.31 -11.25 -5.48
CA THR A 73 6.19 -10.05 -6.31
C THR A 73 6.25 -8.76 -5.51
N GLN A 74 6.59 -8.82 -4.22
CA GLN A 74 6.74 -7.64 -3.34
C GLN A 74 5.53 -6.70 -3.41
N THR A 75 4.33 -7.26 -3.25
CA THR A 75 3.06 -6.52 -3.31
C THR A 75 2.61 -6.09 -1.91
N LEU A 76 2.37 -4.80 -1.73
CA LEU A 76 1.86 -4.24 -0.48
C LEU A 76 0.33 -4.35 -0.42
N VAL A 77 -0.16 -5.05 0.60
CA VAL A 77 -1.58 -5.17 0.94
C VAL A 77 -1.76 -5.07 2.45
N LYS A 78 -2.99 -4.81 2.91
CA LYS A 78 -3.30 -4.82 4.35
C LYS A 78 -2.92 -6.17 4.95
N SER A 79 -2.35 -6.15 6.15
CA SER A 79 -1.94 -7.35 6.92
C SER A 79 -0.80 -8.16 6.32
N ALA A 80 -0.09 -7.63 5.31
CA ALA A 80 1.20 -8.18 4.94
C ALA A 80 2.21 -7.98 6.08
N ILE A 81 2.99 -9.02 6.39
CA ILE A 81 4.12 -8.92 7.31
C ILE A 81 5.31 -8.43 6.51
N ILE A 82 5.88 -7.31 6.95
CA ILE A 82 6.98 -6.63 6.29
C ILE A 82 8.18 -6.53 7.23
N GLN A 83 9.36 -6.52 6.65
CA GLN A 83 10.61 -6.13 7.30
C GLN A 83 10.81 -4.63 7.09
N VAL A 84 11.21 -3.95 8.17
CA VAL A 84 11.39 -2.50 8.26
C VAL A 84 12.82 -2.24 8.73
N ASP A 85 13.47 -1.17 8.26
CA ASP A 85 14.77 -0.73 8.76
C ASP A 85 14.68 -0.29 10.23
N ALA A 86 15.66 -0.72 11.01
CA ALA A 86 15.76 -0.39 12.42
C ALA A 86 16.49 0.95 12.67
N ALA A 87 17.23 1.48 11.68
CA ALA A 87 18.00 2.71 11.86
C ALA A 87 17.19 3.92 12.36
N PRO A 88 15.93 4.15 11.93
CA PRO A 88 15.11 5.25 12.45
C PRO A 88 14.62 5.06 13.90
N PHE A 89 14.68 3.83 14.43
CA PHE A 89 14.16 3.46 15.77
C PHE A 89 15.26 3.24 16.80
N LYS A 90 16.53 3.37 16.42
CA LYS A 90 17.70 3.22 17.27
C LYS A 90 18.19 4.57 17.80
#